data_AF-A0A7C5H6V7-F1
#
_entry.id   AF-A0A7C5H6V7-F1
#
_cell.length_a   1.000
_cell.length_b   1.000
_cell.length_c   1.000
_cell.angle_alpha   90.00
_cell.angle_beta   90.00
_cell.angle_gamma   90.00
#
_symmetry.space_group_name_H-M   'P 1'
#
loop_
_entity.id
_entity.type
_entity.pdbx_description
1 polymer ?
#
loop_
_entity_poly.entity_id
_entity_poly.type
_entity_poly.pdbx_seq_one_letter_code
_entity_poly.pdbx_strand_id
1 'polypeptide(L)'
;EDVLRSASSKYVFSSVLSLLKEIYGDESIRSAALVGLPCHIHAFRNMELHPGTEHLVKKVAYVISLNCGGANLDEEHWKALVEKLTGVNGEDIASFRSRKVSGTGLRFTVTRKGGGVVEKEMPLRTYLAEIDRSGIWERCRMCPDYSGELSDITFGMPVMRTPRGEEAVLSAVKEGALMRSSFKRRASQRVIDMVMSRRKKWRAKRTMARREKEGKRVPRFS
;
A
#
# COMPACT_ATOMS: atom_id res chain seq x y z
N GLU A 1 -20.09 -4.40 -0.21
CA GLU A 1 -19.59 -5.06 1.01
C GLU A 1 -18.10 -5.42 0.93
N ASP A 2 -17.63 -6.03 -0.17
CA ASP A 2 -16.24 -6.51 -0.30
C ASP A 2 -15.15 -5.42 -0.22
N VAL A 3 -15.45 -4.21 -0.68
CA VAL A 3 -14.56 -3.04 -0.51
C VAL A 3 -14.27 -2.79 0.98
N LEU A 4 -15.30 -2.87 1.84
CA LEU A 4 -15.14 -2.70 3.28
C LEU A 4 -14.38 -3.87 3.92
N ARG A 5 -14.59 -5.09 3.44
CA ARG A 5 -13.82 -6.28 3.88
C ARG A 5 -12.33 -6.17 3.53
N SER A 6 -12.01 -5.42 2.49
CA SER A 6 -10.65 -5.19 2.01
C SER A 6 -9.92 -4.08 2.77
N ALA A 7 -10.63 -3.27 3.55
CA ALA A 7 -10.05 -2.21 4.37
C ALA A 7 -9.04 -2.75 5.39
N SER A 8 -8.20 -1.85 5.92
CA SER A 8 -7.02 -2.08 6.78
C SER A 8 -5.71 -2.37 6.05
N SER A 9 -4.60 -2.05 6.71
CA SER A 9 -3.26 -2.36 6.22
C SER A 9 -2.89 -3.80 6.58
N LYS A 10 -2.52 -4.57 5.55
CA LYS A 10 -1.92 -5.90 5.66
C LYS A 10 -0.53 -5.80 5.02
N TYR A 11 0.53 -5.88 5.82
CA TYR A 11 1.91 -5.76 5.33
C TYR A 11 2.41 -7.08 4.74
N VAL A 12 1.63 -7.61 3.81
CA VAL A 12 1.88 -8.82 3.03
C VAL A 12 1.80 -8.47 1.54
N PHE A 13 2.53 -9.17 0.70
CA PHE A 13 2.42 -8.97 -0.74
C PHE A 13 1.00 -9.24 -1.25
N SER A 14 0.55 -8.41 -2.19
CA SER A 14 -0.74 -8.56 -2.85
C SER A 14 -0.58 -8.24 -4.32
N SER A 15 -0.96 -9.18 -5.19
CA SER A 15 -0.84 -9.09 -6.65
C SER A 15 -1.99 -8.32 -7.29
N VAL A 16 -2.26 -7.08 -6.86
CA VAL A 16 -3.48 -6.34 -7.27
C VAL A 16 -3.66 -6.19 -8.80
N LEU A 17 -2.57 -6.22 -9.58
CA LEU A 17 -2.63 -6.08 -11.04
C LEU A 17 -2.96 -7.39 -11.76
N SER A 18 -2.94 -8.56 -11.08
CA SER A 18 -3.27 -9.84 -11.72
C SER A 18 -4.71 -9.89 -12.21
N LEU A 19 -5.60 -9.11 -11.57
CA LEU A 19 -7.03 -9.04 -11.89
C LEU A 19 -7.34 -8.24 -13.15
N LEU A 20 -6.37 -7.50 -13.72
CA LEU A 20 -6.62 -6.63 -14.88
C LEU A 20 -7.11 -7.41 -16.10
N LYS A 21 -6.65 -8.66 -16.29
CA LYS A 21 -7.11 -9.51 -17.39
C LYS A 21 -8.57 -9.91 -17.24
N GLU A 22 -8.97 -10.27 -16.03
CA GLU A 22 -10.36 -10.61 -15.69
C GLU A 22 -11.26 -9.39 -15.85
N ILE A 23 -10.84 -8.25 -15.28
CA ILE A 23 -11.56 -6.97 -15.41
C ILE A 23 -11.74 -6.58 -16.87
N TYR A 24 -10.70 -6.73 -17.69
CA TYR A 24 -10.76 -6.43 -19.12
C TYR A 24 -11.78 -7.31 -19.84
N GLY A 25 -11.78 -8.63 -19.58
CA GLY A 25 -12.68 -9.58 -20.23
C GLY A 25 -14.13 -9.57 -19.74
N ASP A 26 -14.41 -8.95 -18.58
CA ASP A 26 -15.75 -8.88 -18.01
C ASP A 26 -16.54 -7.69 -18.56
N GLU A 27 -17.45 -7.95 -19.50
CA GLU A 27 -18.32 -6.93 -20.12
C GLU A 27 -19.30 -6.25 -19.15
N SER A 28 -19.57 -6.86 -17.98
CA SER A 28 -20.39 -6.22 -16.94
C SER A 28 -19.64 -5.08 -16.24
N ILE A 29 -18.30 -5.11 -16.26
CA ILE A 29 -17.45 -4.09 -15.68
C ILE A 29 -17.19 -2.99 -16.71
N ARG A 30 -17.86 -1.84 -16.51
CA ARG A 30 -17.64 -0.64 -17.33
C ARG A 30 -16.42 0.17 -16.90
N SER A 31 -16.16 0.20 -15.59
CA SER A 31 -15.07 0.99 -15.00
C SER A 31 -14.60 0.38 -13.69
N ALA A 32 -13.31 0.54 -13.39
CA ALA A 32 -12.67 0.10 -12.16
C ALA A 32 -11.83 1.23 -11.54
N ALA A 33 -11.59 1.12 -10.24
CA ALA A 33 -10.59 1.92 -9.53
C ALA A 33 -9.48 0.99 -9.01
N LEU A 34 -8.23 1.35 -9.28
CA LEU A 34 -7.06 0.64 -8.77
C LEU A 34 -6.64 1.24 -7.43
N VAL A 35 -6.58 0.43 -6.37
CA VAL A 35 -5.95 0.80 -5.10
C VAL A 35 -4.66 -0.02 -4.94
N GLY A 36 -3.51 0.66 -4.84
CA GLY A 36 -2.22 -0.04 -4.83
C GLY A 36 -1.09 0.68 -4.12
N LEU A 37 0.00 -0.05 -3.89
CA LEU A 37 1.25 0.54 -3.41
C LEU A 37 1.98 1.24 -4.56
N PRO A 38 2.97 2.11 -4.29
CA PRO A 38 3.64 2.87 -5.34
C PRO A 38 4.22 1.97 -6.45
N CYS A 39 4.77 0.81 -6.11
CA CYS A 39 5.26 -0.14 -7.11
C CYS A 39 4.17 -0.72 -8.03
N HIS A 40 2.94 -0.89 -7.53
CA HIS A 40 1.80 -1.28 -8.38
C HIS A 40 1.43 -0.14 -9.33
N ILE A 41 1.48 1.11 -8.86
CA ILE A 41 1.17 2.27 -9.69
C ILE A 41 2.23 2.46 -10.78
N HIS A 42 3.52 2.28 -10.46
CA HIS A 42 4.60 2.29 -11.46
C HIS A 42 4.39 1.22 -12.53
N ALA A 43 4.05 -0.01 -12.12
CA ALA A 43 3.75 -1.08 -13.07
C ALA A 43 2.51 -0.76 -13.94
N PHE A 44 1.45 -0.23 -13.34
CA PHE A 44 0.25 0.20 -14.05
C PHE A 44 0.55 1.29 -15.10
N ARG A 45 1.31 2.34 -14.75
CA ARG A 45 1.71 3.39 -15.70
C ARG A 45 2.58 2.85 -16.84
N ASN A 46 3.46 1.90 -16.56
CA ASN A 46 4.24 1.24 -17.60
C ASN A 46 3.35 0.40 -18.54
N MET A 47 2.27 -0.21 -18.02
CA MET A 47 1.31 -0.94 -18.85
C MET A 47 0.52 0.00 -19.76
N GLU A 48 0.16 1.20 -19.29
CA GLU A 48 -0.49 2.21 -20.14
C GLU A 48 0.37 2.62 -21.35
N LEU A 49 1.70 2.62 -21.19
CA LEU A 49 2.64 3.01 -22.25
C LEU A 49 3.08 1.86 -23.17
N HIS A 50 2.67 0.62 -22.85
CA HIS A 50 3.19 -0.56 -23.53
C HIS A 50 2.12 -1.19 -24.44
N PRO A 51 2.35 -1.30 -25.77
CA PRO A 51 1.33 -1.76 -26.73
C PRO A 51 0.74 -3.15 -26.42
N GLY A 52 1.55 -4.05 -25.84
CA GLY A 52 1.10 -5.39 -25.46
C GLY A 52 0.22 -5.47 -24.22
N THR A 53 0.07 -4.39 -23.44
CA THR A 53 -0.65 -4.40 -22.15
C THR A 53 -1.58 -3.21 -21.94
N GLU A 54 -1.50 -2.17 -22.78
CA GLU A 54 -2.35 -0.97 -22.69
C GLU A 54 -3.85 -1.29 -22.69
N HIS A 55 -4.27 -2.34 -23.39
CA HIS A 55 -5.67 -2.75 -23.45
C HIS A 55 -6.20 -3.22 -22.09
N LEU A 56 -5.37 -3.88 -21.28
CA LEU A 56 -5.74 -4.44 -19.98
C LEU A 56 -6.06 -3.36 -18.94
N VAL A 57 -5.57 -2.14 -19.14
CA VAL A 57 -5.72 -1.03 -18.19
C VAL A 57 -6.84 -0.05 -18.56
N LYS A 58 -7.45 -0.18 -19.75
CA LYS A 58 -8.43 0.79 -20.30
C LYS A 58 -9.66 1.00 -19.42
N LYS A 59 -10.09 0.00 -18.66
CA LYS A 59 -11.25 0.11 -17.75
C LYS A 59 -10.92 0.81 -16.43
N VAL A 60 -9.65 1.06 -16.11
CA VAL A 60 -9.27 1.71 -14.84
C VAL A 60 -9.40 3.23 -14.97
N ALA A 61 -10.46 3.77 -14.36
CA ALA A 61 -10.77 5.20 -14.39
C ALA A 61 -9.98 6.01 -13.35
N TYR A 62 -9.72 5.41 -12.18
CA TYR A 62 -9.03 6.04 -11.06
C TYR A 62 -7.89 5.19 -10.54
N VAL A 63 -6.76 5.83 -10.29
CA VAL A 63 -5.54 5.21 -9.77
C VAL A 63 -5.22 5.80 -8.40
N ILE A 64 -5.42 5.01 -7.36
CA ILE A 64 -5.30 5.43 -5.96
C ILE A 64 -4.08 4.73 -5.34
N SER A 65 -3.15 5.50 -4.80
CA SER A 65 -2.00 4.95 -4.09
C SER A 65 -2.13 5.03 -2.57
N LEU A 66 -1.57 4.02 -1.89
CA LEU A 66 -1.23 4.10 -0.47
C LEU A 66 0.26 4.45 -0.32
N ASN A 67 0.62 5.25 0.68
CA ASN A 67 2.04 5.48 1.00
C ASN A 67 2.72 4.18 1.47
N CYS A 68 4.00 4.01 1.14
CA CYS A 68 4.73 2.78 1.46
C CYS A 68 6.19 3.02 1.88
N GLY A 69 6.54 2.65 3.11
CA GLY A 69 7.91 2.73 3.66
C GLY A 69 8.89 1.69 3.09
N GLY A 70 8.36 0.62 2.49
CA GLY A 70 9.15 -0.38 1.78
C GLY A 70 9.34 -1.71 2.51
N ALA A 71 8.44 -2.13 3.39
CA ALA A 71 8.48 -3.46 3.98
C ALA A 71 7.10 -4.12 3.85
N ASN A 72 7.03 -5.16 3.02
CA ASN A 72 5.97 -6.15 2.99
C ASN A 72 6.63 -7.52 3.13
N LEU A 73 5.89 -8.45 3.69
CA LEU A 73 6.33 -9.81 3.94
C LEU A 73 5.65 -10.74 2.94
N ASP A 74 6.25 -11.91 2.70
CA ASP A 74 5.47 -13.02 2.16
C ASP A 74 4.49 -13.53 3.23
N GLU A 75 3.62 -14.45 2.84
CA GLU A 75 2.55 -14.94 3.72
C GLU A 75 3.10 -15.65 4.96
N GLU A 76 4.16 -16.45 4.81
CA GLU A 76 4.78 -17.19 5.91
C GLU A 76 5.35 -16.25 6.96
N HIS A 77 6.18 -15.29 6.55
CA HIS A 77 6.76 -14.30 7.46
C HIS A 77 5.69 -13.38 8.05
N TRP A 78 4.63 -13.07 7.30
CA TRP A 78 3.50 -12.31 7.83
C TRP A 78 2.73 -13.08 8.91
N LYS A 79 2.45 -14.37 8.69
CA LYS A 79 1.81 -15.26 9.66
C LYS A 79 2.64 -15.36 10.94
N ALA A 80 3.94 -15.62 10.81
CA ALA A 80 4.88 -15.68 11.94
C ALA A 80 4.91 -14.35 12.73
N LEU A 81 4.84 -13.22 12.03
CA LEU A 81 4.75 -11.91 12.68
C LEU A 81 3.44 -11.74 13.45
N VAL A 82 2.30 -12.12 12.88
CA VAL A 82 1.00 -12.04 13.55
C VAL A 82 0.98 -12.97 14.78
N GLU A 83 1.54 -14.17 14.66
CA GLU A 83 1.70 -15.10 15.77
C GLU A 83 2.53 -14.50 16.90
N LYS A 84 3.72 -13.97 16.58
CA LYS A 84 4.57 -13.28 17.56
C LYS A 84 3.84 -12.16 18.30
N LEU A 85 2.99 -11.40 17.60
CA LEU A 85 2.32 -10.22 18.15
C LEU A 85 1.03 -10.55 18.91
N THR A 86 0.37 -11.66 18.60
CA THR A 86 -0.98 -11.98 19.10
C THR A 86 -1.07 -13.29 19.87
N GLY A 87 -0.09 -14.18 19.75
CA GLY A 87 -0.11 -15.54 20.28
C GLY A 87 -1.04 -16.50 19.52
N VAL A 88 -1.64 -16.07 18.40
CA VAL A 88 -2.44 -16.95 17.54
C VAL A 88 -1.52 -17.62 16.54
N ASN A 89 -1.48 -18.96 16.53
CA ASN A 89 -0.70 -19.73 15.57
C ASN A 89 -1.00 -19.24 14.13
N GLY A 90 0.05 -18.99 13.36
CA GLY A 90 -0.04 -18.46 12.00
C GLY A 90 -0.92 -19.29 11.07
N GLU A 91 -0.90 -20.62 11.22
CA GLU A 91 -1.69 -21.55 10.42
C GLU A 91 -3.15 -21.63 10.86
N ASP A 92 -3.49 -21.17 12.06
CA ASP A 92 -4.87 -21.10 12.55
C ASP A 92 -5.59 -19.82 12.11
N ILE A 93 -4.90 -18.87 11.49
CA ILE A 93 -5.48 -17.59 11.05
C ILE A 93 -6.45 -17.84 9.88
N ALA A 94 -7.74 -17.53 10.08
CA ALA A 94 -8.76 -17.51 9.03
C ALA A 94 -9.00 -16.09 8.48
N SER A 95 -8.96 -15.07 9.34
CA SER A 95 -9.00 -13.68 8.90
C SER A 95 -8.26 -12.75 9.84
N PHE A 96 -7.81 -11.63 9.29
CA PHE A 96 -7.08 -10.60 10.02
C PHE A 96 -7.61 -9.22 9.64
N ARG A 97 -7.82 -8.38 10.66
CA ARG A 97 -8.07 -6.95 10.49
C ARG A 97 -7.18 -6.14 11.41
N SER A 98 -6.59 -5.08 10.89
CA SER A 98 -5.89 -4.07 11.69
C SER A 98 -6.68 -2.75 11.67
N ARG A 99 -7.04 -2.24 12.84
CA ARG A 99 -7.75 -0.96 12.95
C ARG A 99 -6.92 0.02 13.75
N LYS A 100 -6.81 1.24 13.25
CA LYS A 100 -6.29 2.36 14.05
C LYS A 100 -7.33 2.75 15.09
N VAL A 101 -7.00 2.58 16.37
CA VAL A 101 -7.89 2.93 17.50
C VAL A 101 -7.54 4.29 18.12
N SER A 102 -6.32 4.76 17.90
CA SER A 102 -5.88 6.11 18.30
C SER A 102 -4.78 6.62 17.38
N GLY A 103 -4.29 7.84 17.60
CA GLY A 103 -3.18 8.41 16.81
C GLY A 103 -1.94 7.51 16.71
N THR A 104 -1.68 6.71 17.76
CA THR A 104 -0.51 5.84 17.91
C THR A 104 -0.85 4.37 18.19
N GLY A 105 -2.13 4.02 18.38
CA GLY A 105 -2.57 2.67 18.72
C GLY A 105 -3.22 1.93 17.54
N LEU A 106 -2.95 0.63 17.47
CA LEU A 106 -3.58 -0.33 16.59
C LEU A 106 -4.30 -1.39 17.41
N ARG A 107 -5.43 -1.88 16.91
CA ARG A 107 -6.08 -3.11 17.35
C ARG A 107 -6.04 -4.13 16.22
N PHE A 108 -5.54 -5.31 16.52
CA PHE A 108 -5.64 -6.48 15.65
C PHE A 108 -6.85 -7.29 16.08
N THR A 109 -7.64 -7.72 15.11
CA THR A 109 -8.72 -8.70 15.29
C THR A 109 -8.38 -9.90 14.42
N VAL A 110 -8.06 -11.03 15.05
CA VAL A 110 -7.67 -12.27 14.39
C VAL A 110 -8.77 -13.30 14.61
N THR A 111 -9.37 -13.79 13.52
CA THR A 111 -10.35 -14.88 13.59
C THR A 111 -9.63 -16.19 13.29
N ARG A 112 -9.81 -17.20 14.15
CA ARG A 112 -9.26 -18.54 13.97
C ARG A 112 -10.15 -19.37 13.04
N LYS A 113 -9.57 -20.35 12.34
CA LYS A 113 -10.29 -21.31 11.49
C LYS A 113 -11.42 -22.05 12.26
N GLY A 114 -11.24 -22.29 13.55
CA GLY A 114 -12.25 -22.89 14.44
C GLY A 114 -13.31 -21.94 15.01
N GLY A 115 -13.40 -20.69 14.56
CA GLY A 115 -14.47 -19.75 14.95
C GLY A 115 -14.20 -18.83 16.15
N GLY A 116 -13.05 -18.95 16.83
CA GLY A 116 -12.64 -18.05 17.92
C GLY A 116 -12.05 -16.71 17.42
N VAL A 117 -12.25 -15.63 18.17
CA VAL A 117 -11.70 -14.30 17.85
C VAL A 117 -10.75 -13.85 18.95
N VAL A 118 -9.56 -13.39 18.56
CA VAL A 118 -8.58 -12.76 19.46
C VAL A 118 -8.40 -11.30 19.07
N GLU A 119 -8.58 -10.40 20.03
CA GLU A 119 -8.26 -8.98 19.87
C GLU A 119 -6.99 -8.62 20.64
N LYS A 120 -6.09 -7.89 19.99
CA LYS A 120 -4.85 -7.40 20.61
C LYS A 120 -4.61 -5.95 20.26
N GLU A 121 -4.50 -5.11 21.28
CA GLU A 121 -4.06 -3.72 21.10
C GLU A 121 -2.55 -3.59 21.28
N MET A 122 -1.94 -2.75 20.45
CA MET A 122 -0.51 -2.44 20.53
C MET A 122 -0.21 -1.07 19.92
N PRO A 123 0.93 -0.46 20.28
CA PRO A 123 1.41 0.73 19.58
C PRO A 123 1.72 0.43 18.10
N LEU A 124 1.30 1.32 17.19
CA LEU A 124 1.65 1.28 15.76
C LEU A 124 3.17 1.13 15.55
N ARG A 125 3.96 1.83 16.35
CA ARG A 125 5.43 1.76 16.28
C ARG A 125 5.97 0.36 16.55
N THR A 126 5.30 -0.43 17.40
CA THR A 126 5.72 -1.79 17.72
C THR A 126 5.53 -2.68 16.50
N TYR A 127 4.37 -2.59 15.85
CA TYR A 127 4.11 -3.35 14.63
C TYR A 127 5.09 -3.01 13.51
N LEU A 128 5.30 -1.70 13.26
CA LEU A 128 6.23 -1.25 12.23
C LEU A 128 7.68 -1.65 12.53
N ALA A 129 8.12 -1.60 13.80
CA ALA A 129 9.45 -2.03 14.18
C ALA A 129 9.68 -3.52 13.96
N GLU A 130 8.67 -4.36 14.21
CA GLU A 130 8.75 -5.79 13.92
C GLU A 130 8.81 -6.08 12.42
N ILE A 131 8.01 -5.38 11.61
CA ILE A 131 8.08 -5.47 10.15
C ILE A 131 9.48 -5.09 9.64
N ASP A 132 10.06 -4.01 10.17
CA ASP A 132 11.40 -3.56 9.79
C ASP A 132 12.48 -4.60 10.17
N ARG A 133 12.31 -5.31 11.30
CA ARG A 133 13.21 -6.39 11.76
C ARG A 133 13.14 -7.63 10.89
N SER A 134 11.98 -7.95 10.32
CA SER A 134 11.80 -9.05 9.36
C SER A 134 12.57 -8.83 8.05
N GLY A 135 13.13 -7.64 7.84
CA GLY A 135 13.96 -7.32 6.72
C GLY A 135 13.18 -6.74 5.55
N ILE A 136 13.93 -6.08 4.67
CA ILE A 136 13.39 -5.41 3.49
C ILE A 136 13.84 -6.16 2.25
N TRP A 137 12.87 -6.60 1.44
CA TRP A 137 13.10 -7.21 0.15
C TRP A 137 13.96 -6.33 -0.75
N GLU A 138 14.89 -6.94 -1.47
CA GLU A 138 15.85 -6.22 -2.30
C GLU A 138 15.18 -5.30 -3.34
N ARG A 139 14.03 -5.71 -3.90
CA ARG A 139 13.23 -4.85 -4.78
C ARG A 139 12.70 -3.61 -4.07
N CYS A 140 12.22 -3.75 -2.83
CA CYS A 140 11.74 -2.64 -2.02
C CYS A 140 12.88 -1.71 -1.59
N ARG A 141 14.12 -2.22 -1.46
CA ARG A 141 15.31 -1.38 -1.23
C ARG A 141 15.60 -0.47 -2.42
N MET A 142 15.37 -0.94 -3.64
CA MET A 142 15.56 -0.17 -4.88
C MET A 142 14.40 0.77 -5.23
N CYS A 143 13.26 0.70 -4.54
CA CYS A 143 12.11 1.55 -4.83
C CYS A 143 12.30 2.95 -4.23
N PRO A 144 12.29 4.05 -5.01
CA PRO A 144 12.45 5.41 -4.51
C PRO A 144 11.12 6.07 -4.10
N ASP A 145 9.98 5.53 -4.55
CA ASP A 145 8.69 6.18 -4.40
C ASP A 145 7.99 5.79 -3.09
N TYR A 146 7.89 6.75 -2.17
CA TYR A 146 7.15 6.62 -0.91
C TYR A 146 5.67 6.99 -1.05
N SER A 147 5.36 7.96 -1.92
CA SER A 147 4.11 8.70 -1.93
C SER A 147 3.17 8.31 -3.06
N GLY A 148 3.52 7.34 -3.91
CA GLY A 148 2.71 6.97 -5.07
C GLY A 148 2.62 8.15 -6.03
N GLU A 149 3.77 8.68 -6.45
CA GLU A 149 3.85 9.96 -7.16
C GLU A 149 3.14 9.97 -8.52
N LEU A 150 2.87 8.77 -9.05
CA LEU A 150 2.20 8.55 -10.33
C LEU A 150 0.69 8.23 -10.21
N SER A 151 0.11 8.34 -9.02
CA SER A 151 -1.34 8.12 -8.80
C SER A 151 -2.16 9.37 -9.07
N ASP A 152 -3.48 9.23 -9.18
CA ASP A 152 -4.41 10.36 -9.18
C ASP A 152 -4.60 10.92 -7.75
N ILE A 153 -4.69 9.99 -6.79
CA ILE A 153 -4.89 10.29 -5.37
C ILE A 153 -3.94 9.41 -4.54
N THR A 154 -3.22 10.00 -3.61
CA THR A 154 -2.47 9.26 -2.58
C THR A 154 -3.20 9.36 -1.25
N PHE A 155 -3.44 8.24 -0.55
CA PHE A 155 -3.87 8.21 0.85
C PHE A 155 -2.71 7.86 1.80
N GLY A 156 -2.83 8.27 3.07
CA GLY A 156 -1.78 8.19 4.10
C GLY A 156 -0.98 9.48 4.19
N MET A 157 -0.45 9.95 3.06
CA MET A 157 -0.10 11.34 2.81
C MET A 157 -1.09 11.91 1.80
N PRO A 158 -2.28 12.39 2.22
CA PRO A 158 -3.33 12.85 1.31
C PRO A 158 -2.80 13.90 0.31
N VAL A 159 -2.75 13.52 -0.96
CA VAL A 159 -2.34 14.39 -2.08
C VAL A 159 -3.21 14.05 -3.28
N MET A 160 -3.82 15.08 -3.87
CA MET A 160 -4.48 15.01 -5.19
C MET A 160 -3.45 15.44 -6.23
N ARG A 161 -3.30 14.67 -7.31
CA ARG A 161 -2.19 14.86 -8.27
C ARG A 161 -2.65 15.16 -9.69
N THR A 162 -3.83 14.70 -10.05
CA THR A 162 -4.41 14.87 -11.38
C THR A 162 -5.76 15.59 -11.27
N PRO A 163 -6.22 16.29 -12.32
CA PRO A 163 -7.53 16.94 -12.32
C PRO A 163 -8.67 15.99 -11.95
N ARG A 164 -8.68 14.77 -12.51
CA ARG A 164 -9.68 13.74 -12.17
C ARG A 164 -9.61 13.29 -10.70
N GLY A 165 -8.40 13.21 -10.13
CA GLY A 165 -8.22 12.86 -8.73
C GLY A 165 -8.72 13.95 -7.79
N GLU A 166 -8.47 15.21 -8.14
CA GLU A 166 -9.01 16.36 -7.42
C GLU A 166 -10.54 16.43 -7.49
N GLU A 167 -11.10 16.29 -8.69
CA GLU A 167 -12.55 16.26 -8.91
C GLU A 167 -13.23 15.16 -8.08
N ALA A 168 -12.70 13.93 -8.10
CA ALA A 168 -13.25 12.82 -7.34
C ALA A 168 -13.26 13.09 -5.82
N VAL A 169 -12.18 13.68 -5.28
CA VAL A 169 -12.12 14.05 -3.86
C VAL A 169 -13.10 15.18 -3.53
N LEU A 170 -13.20 16.20 -4.38
CA LEU A 170 -14.12 17.31 -4.16
C LEU A 170 -15.58 16.86 -4.23
N SER A 171 -15.94 15.96 -5.15
CA SER A 171 -17.29 15.36 -5.19
C SER A 171 -17.58 14.59 -3.91
N ALA A 172 -16.65 13.74 -3.48
CA ALA A 172 -16.80 12.98 -2.24
C ALA A 172 -16.93 13.88 -1.00
N VAL A 173 -16.29 15.05 -0.98
CA VAL A 173 -16.48 16.06 0.07
C VAL A 173 -17.86 16.70 -0.01
N LYS A 174 -18.30 17.09 -1.20
CA LYS A 174 -19.62 17.70 -1.45
C LYS A 174 -20.76 16.76 -1.04
N GLU A 175 -20.60 15.47 -1.30
CA GLU A 175 -21.56 14.40 -0.95
C GLU A 175 -21.48 13.97 0.51
N GLY A 176 -20.54 14.52 1.30
CA GLY A 176 -20.37 14.18 2.71
C GLY A 176 -19.68 12.84 2.97
N ALA A 177 -19.21 12.15 1.93
CA ALA A 177 -18.44 10.90 2.05
C ALA A 177 -17.02 11.13 2.61
N LEU A 178 -16.46 12.32 2.41
CA LEU A 178 -15.17 12.74 2.99
C LEU A 178 -15.31 14.04 3.76
N MET A 179 -14.76 14.06 4.97
CA MET A 179 -14.62 15.30 5.73
C MET A 179 -13.28 15.96 5.44
N ARG A 180 -13.31 17.20 4.94
CA ARG A 180 -12.12 18.04 4.85
C ARG A 180 -11.92 18.78 6.17
N SER A 181 -11.05 18.28 7.02
CA SER A 181 -10.56 19.09 8.15
C SER A 181 -9.55 20.11 7.63
N SER A 182 -9.52 21.33 8.20
CA SER A 182 -8.33 22.17 8.09
C SER A 182 -7.15 21.32 8.56
N PHE A 183 -6.20 21.11 7.65
CA PHE A 183 -5.18 20.08 7.80
C PHE A 183 -4.15 20.54 8.84
N LYS A 184 -4.53 20.59 10.13
CA LYS A 184 -3.61 20.64 11.27
C LYS A 184 -2.98 19.25 11.43
N ARG A 185 -2.36 18.72 10.37
CA ARG A 185 -1.35 17.69 10.57
C ARG A 185 -0.36 18.31 11.54
N ARG A 186 -0.14 17.67 12.69
CA ARG A 186 0.98 18.04 13.56
C ARG A 186 2.19 18.16 12.64
N ALA A 187 2.93 19.28 12.71
CA ALA A 187 4.10 19.51 11.86
C ALA A 187 5.01 18.26 11.82
N SER A 188 5.06 17.54 12.94
CA SER A 188 5.69 16.22 13.09
C SER A 188 5.29 15.18 12.03
N GLN A 189 4.02 15.00 11.66
CA GLN A 189 3.64 13.98 10.67
C GLN A 189 4.10 14.36 9.26
N ARG A 190 4.07 15.65 8.88
CA ARG A 190 4.63 16.11 7.60
C ARG A 190 6.13 15.89 7.54
N VAL A 191 6.82 16.21 8.62
CA VAL A 191 8.26 15.94 8.77
C VAL A 191 8.55 14.44 8.67
N ILE A 192 7.76 13.58 9.32
CA ILE A 192 7.91 12.13 9.23
C ILE A 192 7.82 11.66 7.79
N ASP A 193 6.77 12.03 7.06
CA ASP A 193 6.59 11.57 5.67
C ASP A 193 7.71 12.09 4.76
N MET A 194 8.16 13.34 4.97
CA MET A 194 9.31 13.89 4.25
C MET A 194 10.59 13.09 4.55
N VAL A 195 10.84 12.76 5.82
CA VAL A 195 11.99 11.94 6.24
C VAL A 195 11.90 10.55 5.62
N MET A 196 10.72 9.92 5.64
CA MET A 196 10.49 8.61 5.04
C MET A 196 10.73 8.61 3.53
N SER A 197 10.21 9.62 2.83
CA SER A 197 10.45 9.80 1.39
C SER A 197 11.93 9.97 1.08
N ARG A 198 12.64 10.85 1.80
CA ARG A 198 14.09 11.06 1.63
C ARG A 198 14.91 9.80 1.93
N ARG A 199 14.61 9.10 3.03
CA ARG A 199 15.26 7.83 3.40
C ARG A 199 15.08 6.78 2.32
N LYS A 200 13.87 6.66 1.77
CA LYS A 200 13.56 5.71 0.71
C LYS A 200 14.32 6.02 -0.58
N LYS A 201 14.33 7.28 -1.03
CA LYS A 201 15.12 7.72 -2.20
C LYS A 201 16.62 7.49 -2.02
N TRP A 202 17.16 7.82 -0.85
CA TRP A 202 18.58 7.61 -0.53
C TRP A 202 18.95 6.13 -0.52
N ARG A 203 18.14 5.28 0.13
CA ARG A 203 18.32 3.82 0.14
C ARG A 203 18.30 3.26 -1.28
N ALA A 204 17.30 3.64 -2.08
CA ALA A 204 17.18 3.23 -3.47
C ALA A 204 18.42 3.59 -4.29
N LYS A 205 18.88 4.84 -4.22
CA LYS A 205 20.08 5.31 -4.92
C LYS A 205 21.31 4.49 -4.55
N ARG A 206 21.54 4.26 -3.25
CA ARG A 206 22.69 3.46 -2.78
C ARG A 206 22.61 2.00 -3.21
N THR A 207 21.43 1.38 -3.08
CA THR A 207 21.23 -0.01 -3.47
C THR A 207 21.41 -0.21 -4.98
N MET A 208 20.85 0.68 -5.80
CA MET A 208 21.02 0.61 -7.26
C MET A 208 22.48 0.82 -7.66
N ALA A 209 23.15 1.86 -7.13
CA ALA A 209 24.57 2.11 -7.43
C ALA A 209 25.49 0.95 -7.02
N ARG A 210 25.21 0.28 -5.89
CA ARG A 210 25.92 -0.94 -5.48
C ARG A 210 25.72 -2.05 -6.52
N ARG A 211 24.47 -2.30 -6.92
CA ARG A 211 24.13 -3.37 -7.87
C ARG A 211 24.73 -3.13 -9.27
N GLU A 212 24.74 -1.89 -9.73
CA GLU A 212 25.39 -1.51 -10.99
C GLU A 212 26.88 -1.85 -10.96
N LYS A 213 27.59 -1.53 -9.86
CA LYS A 213 29.00 -1.91 -9.67
C LYS A 213 29.22 -3.43 -9.66
N GLU A 214 28.24 -4.19 -9.18
CA GLU A 214 28.22 -5.65 -9.21
C GLU A 214 27.81 -6.23 -10.57
N GLY A 215 27.60 -5.41 -11.61
CA GLY A 215 27.14 -5.85 -12.94
C GLY A 215 25.69 -6.34 -12.97
N LYS A 216 24.91 -6.09 -11.90
CA LYS A 216 23.51 -6.52 -11.80
C LYS A 216 22.58 -5.50 -12.42
N ARG A 217 21.50 -5.99 -13.04
CA ARG A 217 20.42 -5.13 -13.56
C ARG A 217 19.75 -4.36 -12.42
N VAL A 218 19.42 -3.10 -12.71
CA VAL A 218 18.66 -2.19 -11.85
C VAL A 218 17.47 -1.61 -12.60
N PRO A 219 16.35 -1.33 -11.92
CA PRO A 219 15.22 -0.63 -12.53
C PRO A 219 15.59 0.80 -12.89
N ARG A 220 15.02 1.30 -13.98
CA ARG A 220 15.02 2.72 -14.31
C ARG A 220 13.70 3.32 -13.87
N PHE A 221 13.77 4.31 -12.99
CA PHE A 221 12.63 5.14 -12.62
C PHE A 221 12.78 6.43 -13.42
N SER A 222 11.86 6.66 -14.36
CA SER A 222 11.71 7.89 -15.15
C SER A 222 10.91 8.93 -14.38
#